data_AF-A0A929F3P0-F1
#
_entry.id   AF-A0A929F3P0-F1
#
_cell.length_a   1.000
_cell.length_b   1.000
_cell.length_c   1.000
_cell.angle_alpha   90.00
_cell.angle_beta   90.00
_cell.angle_gamma   90.00
#
_symmetry.space_group_name_H-M   'P 1'
#
loop_
_entity.id
_entity.type
_entity.pdbx_description
1 polymer ?
#
loop_
_entity_poly.entity_id
_entity_poly.type
_entity_poly.pdbx_seq_one_letter_code
_entity_poly.pdbx_strand_id
1 'polypeptide(L)'
;VTGMALASALARGDIQVAYLCLVPAINVYANAKVPIKIVAGTHKYGYGLVVNPEKIKSVKDLEKPGIRLGCVREGGAVDVLLHKTIDIYNLDEKKILNNIQRMNPPKQVLAIKIGQLDAAFLPEQWATMAEESDFKMLLMSQDVWPEMQGSVLVVKEELIRDHPEVVEKLVKISQKATDWINQHP
;
A
#
# COMPACT_ATOMS: atom_id res chain seq x y z
N VAL A 1 12.96 3.58 -1.83
CA VAL A 1 12.45 4.62 -0.90
C VAL A 1 10.98 4.34 -0.63
N THR A 2 10.49 4.43 0.61
CA THR A 2 9.08 4.17 0.94
C THR A 2 8.22 5.44 0.82
N GLY A 3 6.90 5.28 0.69
CA GLY A 3 5.98 6.44 0.72
C GLY A 3 6.13 7.29 1.99
N MET A 4 6.39 6.66 3.14
CA MET A 4 6.66 7.36 4.41
C MET A 4 7.97 8.16 4.40
N ALA A 5 9.00 7.68 3.70
CA ALA A 5 10.25 8.42 3.56
C ALA A 5 10.08 9.66 2.66
N LEU A 6 9.34 9.53 1.55
CA LEU A 6 8.99 10.66 0.68
C LEU A 6 8.11 11.69 1.42
N ALA A 7 7.17 11.20 2.21
CA ALA A 7 6.35 11.99 3.12
C ALA A 7 7.20 12.84 4.08
N SER A 8 8.20 12.25 4.73
CA SER A 8 9.12 12.99 5.60
C SER A 8 9.97 14.01 4.84
N ALA A 9 10.41 13.70 3.61
CA ALA A 9 11.17 14.62 2.79
C ALA A 9 10.33 15.84 2.34
N LEU A 10 9.05 15.64 1.99
CA LEU A 10 8.10 16.74 1.73
C LEU A 10 7.95 17.62 2.98
N ALA A 11 7.81 17.01 4.16
CA ALA A 11 7.64 17.73 5.42
C ALA A 11 8.85 18.57 5.82
N ARG A 12 10.08 18.06 5.59
CA ARG A 12 11.31 18.82 5.85
C ARG A 12 11.61 19.89 4.80
N GLY A 13 10.98 19.81 3.63
CA GLY A 13 11.25 20.71 2.52
C GLY A 13 12.40 20.30 1.61
N ASP A 14 12.89 19.06 1.73
CA ASP A 14 13.95 18.52 0.87
C ASP A 14 13.47 18.35 -0.59
N ILE A 15 12.17 18.15 -0.77
CA ILE A 15 11.51 17.97 -2.07
C ILE A 15 10.17 18.73 -2.13
N GLN A 16 9.74 19.08 -3.35
CA GLN A 16 8.46 19.74 -3.62
C GLN A 16 7.44 18.86 -4.35
N VAL A 17 7.89 17.73 -4.91
CA VAL A 17 7.10 16.81 -5.72
C VAL A 17 7.45 15.38 -5.34
N ALA A 18 6.46 14.49 -5.29
CA ALA A 18 6.69 13.07 -5.11
C ALA A 18 5.57 12.22 -5.71
N TYR A 19 5.95 11.04 -6.20
CA TYR A 19 5.01 9.94 -6.43
C TYR A 19 5.01 9.03 -5.20
N LEU A 20 3.89 8.96 -4.48
CA LEU A 20 3.75 8.14 -3.27
C LEU A 20 2.36 7.56 -3.15
N CYS A 21 2.21 6.52 -2.33
CA CYS A 21 0.90 5.97 -2.01
C CYS A 21 -0.04 7.03 -1.42
N LEU A 22 -1.34 6.94 -1.71
CA LEU A 22 -2.36 7.88 -1.23
C LEU A 22 -2.35 8.00 0.30
N VAL A 23 -2.28 6.88 1.02
CA VAL A 23 -2.35 6.87 2.49
C VAL A 23 -1.22 7.69 3.14
N PRO A 24 0.07 7.49 2.80
CA PRO A 24 1.14 8.38 3.23
C PRO A 24 0.94 9.86 2.84
N ALA A 25 0.34 10.17 1.67
CA ALA A 25 0.02 11.55 1.30
C ALA A 25 -1.02 12.17 2.25
N ILE A 26 -2.08 11.42 2.57
CA ILE A 26 -3.08 11.84 3.57
C ILE A 26 -2.40 12.08 4.93
N ASN A 27 -1.52 11.18 5.37
CA ASN A 27 -0.83 11.33 6.65
C ASN A 27 0.06 12.58 6.71
N VAL A 28 0.75 12.93 5.62
CA VAL A 28 1.55 14.15 5.54
C VAL A 28 0.68 15.40 5.69
N TYR A 29 -0.44 15.43 4.98
CA TYR A 29 -1.36 16.56 5.04
C TYR A 29 -2.05 16.66 6.41
N ALA A 30 -2.64 15.56 6.88
CA ALA A 30 -3.47 15.53 8.07
C ALA A 30 -2.66 15.64 9.37
N ASN A 31 -1.53 14.93 9.47
CA ASN A 31 -0.76 14.85 10.72
C ASN A 31 0.42 15.82 10.73
N ALA A 32 1.19 15.88 9.65
CA ALA A 32 2.36 16.77 9.57
C ALA A 32 2.01 18.19 9.10
N LYS A 33 0.74 18.46 8.73
CA LYS A 33 0.22 19.78 8.32
C LYS A 33 0.99 20.41 7.17
N VAL A 34 1.57 19.59 6.29
CA VAL A 34 2.29 20.09 5.11
C VAL A 34 1.26 20.47 4.04
N PRO A 35 1.30 21.70 3.50
CA PRO A 35 0.34 22.15 2.48
C PRO A 35 0.70 21.51 1.13
N ILE A 36 0.08 20.37 0.86
CA ILE A 36 0.24 19.60 -0.38
C ILE A 36 -1.09 19.43 -1.11
N LYS A 37 -1.04 19.27 -2.43
CA LYS A 37 -2.16 18.85 -3.28
C LYS A 37 -1.82 17.56 -4.00
N ILE A 38 -2.82 16.70 -4.12
CA ILE A 38 -2.80 15.58 -5.05
C ILE A 38 -3.27 16.12 -6.39
N VAL A 39 -2.47 15.95 -7.44
CA VAL A 39 -2.75 16.52 -8.77
C VAL A 39 -2.95 15.46 -9.84
N ALA A 40 -2.58 14.20 -9.59
CA ALA A 40 -2.89 13.07 -10.45
C ALA A 40 -2.87 11.75 -9.66
N GLY A 41 -3.66 10.76 -10.08
CA GLY A 41 -3.50 9.36 -9.69
C GLY A 41 -2.52 8.66 -10.63
N THR A 42 -1.75 7.69 -10.12
CA THR A 42 -0.81 6.91 -10.95
C THR A 42 -1.32 5.51 -11.27
N HIS A 43 -2.03 4.90 -10.33
CA HIS A 43 -2.63 3.57 -10.49
C HIS A 43 -3.73 3.35 -9.44
N LYS A 44 -4.55 2.34 -9.67
CA LYS A 44 -5.51 1.80 -8.69
C LYS A 44 -5.01 0.45 -8.21
N TYR A 45 -5.39 0.07 -6.99
CA TYR A 45 -5.14 -1.25 -6.43
C TYR A 45 -3.64 -1.56 -6.21
N GLY A 46 -3.22 -2.81 -6.41
CA GLY A 46 -1.83 -3.25 -6.26
C GLY A 46 -1.44 -3.69 -4.84
N TYR A 47 -2.41 -4.15 -4.06
CA TYR A 47 -2.19 -4.69 -2.71
C TYR A 47 -3.04 -5.94 -2.51
N GLY A 48 -2.57 -6.88 -1.70
CA GLY A 48 -3.29 -8.12 -1.45
C GLY A 48 -2.87 -8.85 -0.18
N LEU A 49 -3.62 -9.90 0.11
CA LEU A 49 -3.36 -10.89 1.14
C LEU A 49 -2.99 -12.21 0.46
N VAL A 50 -1.75 -12.64 0.69
CA VAL A 50 -1.27 -13.96 0.27
C VAL A 50 -1.28 -14.90 1.46
N VAL A 51 -1.62 -16.17 1.22
CA VAL A 51 -1.80 -17.17 2.28
C VAL A 51 -1.17 -18.51 1.91
N ASN A 52 -0.76 -19.26 2.92
CA ASN A 52 -0.48 -20.69 2.77
C ASN A 52 -1.82 -21.42 2.58
N PRO A 53 -2.10 -21.96 1.38
CA PRO A 53 -3.40 -22.54 1.08
C PRO A 53 -3.67 -23.82 1.89
N GLU A 54 -2.66 -24.51 2.42
CA GLU A 54 -2.86 -25.71 3.25
C GLU A 54 -3.41 -25.38 4.63
N LYS A 55 -3.15 -24.16 5.13
CA LYS A 55 -3.60 -23.71 6.46
C LYS A 55 -4.82 -22.80 6.44
N ILE A 56 -4.94 -22.00 5.39
CA ILE A 56 -5.93 -20.92 5.28
C ILE A 56 -6.69 -21.10 3.97
N LYS A 57 -7.99 -21.38 4.09
CA LYS A 57 -8.92 -21.57 2.95
C LYS A 57 -9.86 -20.38 2.77
N SER A 58 -10.04 -19.56 3.80
CA SER A 58 -10.90 -18.36 3.79
C SER A 58 -10.34 -17.24 4.66
N VAL A 59 -10.80 -16.00 4.45
CA VAL A 59 -10.36 -14.84 5.25
C VAL A 59 -10.65 -15.01 6.75
N LYS A 60 -11.71 -15.75 7.10
CA LYS A 60 -12.05 -16.07 8.50
C LYS A 60 -11.01 -16.97 9.17
N ASP A 61 -10.26 -17.74 8.40
CA ASP A 61 -9.21 -18.61 8.94
C ASP A 61 -8.02 -17.83 9.51
N LEU A 62 -7.88 -16.53 9.20
CA LEU A 62 -6.86 -15.67 9.81
C LEU A 62 -7.03 -15.57 11.34
N GLU A 63 -8.23 -15.85 11.86
CA GLU A 63 -8.53 -15.87 13.29
C GLU A 63 -8.18 -17.22 13.94
N LYS A 64 -7.75 -18.23 13.19
CA LYS A 64 -7.40 -19.52 13.79
C LYS A 64 -6.17 -19.38 14.70
N PRO A 65 -6.16 -20.04 15.87
CA PRO A 65 -4.98 -20.07 16.72
C PRO A 65 -3.74 -20.58 15.98
N GLY A 66 -2.59 -19.93 16.20
CA GLY A 66 -1.30 -20.36 15.63
C GLY A 66 -1.05 -19.94 14.18
N ILE A 67 -2.01 -19.30 13.51
CA ILE A 67 -1.75 -18.65 12.21
C ILE A 67 -0.83 -17.46 12.41
N ARG A 68 0.27 -17.35 11.67
CA ARG A 68 1.22 -16.24 11.79
C ARG A 68 1.02 -15.26 10.64
N LEU A 69 0.70 -14.01 10.98
CA LEU A 69 0.34 -12.97 10.00
C LEU A 69 1.47 -11.95 9.85
N GLY A 70 1.83 -11.62 8.62
CA GLY A 70 2.75 -10.52 8.28
C GLY A 70 2.01 -9.29 7.79
N CYS A 71 2.46 -8.11 8.20
CA CYS A 71 2.02 -6.85 7.59
C CYS A 71 3.11 -5.79 7.76
N VAL A 72 3.04 -4.73 6.95
CA VAL A 72 3.91 -3.55 7.12
C VAL A 72 3.56 -2.80 8.40
N ARG A 73 4.41 -1.85 8.78
CA ARG A 73 4.13 -0.93 9.89
C ARG A 73 2.91 -0.05 9.59
N GLU A 74 2.35 0.47 10.67
CA GLU A 74 1.13 1.26 10.70
C GLU A 74 1.22 2.50 9.78
N GLY A 75 0.08 2.86 9.18
CA GLY A 75 -0.04 4.08 8.36
C GLY A 75 0.40 3.93 6.90
N GLY A 76 0.68 2.71 6.44
CA GLY A 76 0.86 2.39 5.02
C GLY A 76 -0.44 1.96 4.35
N ALA A 77 -0.49 1.98 3.01
CA ALA A 77 -1.67 1.53 2.26
C ALA A 77 -2.04 0.05 2.53
N VAL A 78 -1.03 -0.80 2.71
CA VAL A 78 -1.20 -2.23 3.04
C VAL A 78 -1.74 -2.44 4.45
N ASP A 79 -1.39 -1.56 5.39
CA ASP A 79 -1.95 -1.59 6.75
C ASP A 79 -3.42 -1.16 6.74
N VAL A 80 -3.77 -0.14 5.94
CA VAL A 80 -5.17 0.22 5.73
C VAL A 80 -5.94 -0.91 5.05
N LEU A 81 -5.33 -1.64 4.10
CA LEU A 81 -5.94 -2.84 3.51
C LEU A 81 -6.25 -3.88 4.59
N LEU A 82 -5.33 -4.15 5.52
CA LEU A 82 -5.56 -5.05 6.65
C LEU A 82 -6.79 -4.61 7.47
N HIS A 83 -6.87 -3.34 7.86
CA HIS A 83 -8.03 -2.82 8.61
C HIS A 83 -9.32 -2.92 7.80
N LYS A 84 -9.30 -2.59 6.50
CA LYS A 84 -10.46 -2.78 5.60
C LYS A 84 -10.89 -4.24 5.51
N THR A 85 -9.95 -5.18 5.49
CA THR A 85 -10.27 -6.62 5.52
C THR A 85 -10.89 -7.03 6.85
N ILE A 86 -10.39 -6.53 7.99
CA ILE A 86 -11.00 -6.76 9.31
C ILE A 86 -12.45 -6.29 9.31
N ASP A 87 -12.72 -5.07 8.85
CA ASP A 87 -14.06 -4.48 8.82
C ASP A 87 -15.02 -5.26 7.93
N ILE A 88 -14.64 -5.47 6.66
CA ILE A 88 -15.52 -6.08 5.65
C ILE A 88 -15.89 -7.52 6.00
N TYR A 89 -14.94 -8.26 6.59
CA TYR A 89 -15.17 -9.64 7.00
C TYR A 89 -15.61 -9.77 8.46
N ASN A 90 -15.80 -8.67 9.19
CA ASN A 90 -16.15 -8.66 10.61
C ASN A 90 -15.23 -9.57 11.45
N LEU A 91 -13.91 -9.44 11.28
CA LEU A 91 -12.92 -10.19 12.06
C LEU A 91 -12.76 -9.57 13.46
N ASP A 92 -12.33 -10.34 14.46
CA ASP A 92 -11.92 -9.80 15.75
C ASP A 92 -10.62 -8.99 15.58
N GLU A 93 -10.76 -7.66 15.55
CA GLU A 93 -9.65 -6.73 15.35
C GLU A 93 -8.53 -6.95 16.37
N LYS A 94 -8.87 -7.07 17.66
CA LYS A 94 -7.88 -7.19 18.73
C LYS A 94 -7.07 -8.47 18.54
N LYS A 95 -7.75 -9.57 18.19
CA LYS A 95 -7.11 -10.86 17.94
C LYS A 95 -6.20 -10.82 16.72
N ILE A 96 -6.65 -10.23 15.62
CA ILE A 96 -5.84 -10.09 14.39
C ILE A 96 -4.62 -9.22 14.67
N LEU A 97 -4.80 -8.01 15.20
CA LEU A 97 -3.72 -7.05 15.41
C LEU A 97 -2.66 -7.55 16.40
N ASN A 98 -3.05 -8.27 17.46
CA ASN A 98 -2.11 -8.87 18.41
C ASN A 98 -1.23 -9.96 17.80
N ASN A 99 -1.64 -10.52 16.66
CA ASN A 99 -0.98 -11.65 16.01
C ASN A 99 -0.19 -11.24 14.75
N ILE A 100 -0.21 -9.94 14.42
CA ILE A 100 0.53 -9.39 13.29
C ILE A 100 2.01 -9.20 13.66
N GLN A 101 2.88 -9.79 12.86
CA GLN A 101 4.31 -9.54 12.87
C GLN A 101 4.62 -8.38 11.90
N ARG A 102 4.95 -7.22 12.46
CA ARG A 102 5.23 -6.00 11.71
C ARG A 102 6.63 -6.05 11.08
N MET A 103 6.70 -6.09 9.75
CA MET A 103 7.99 -6.06 9.02
C MET A 103 7.83 -5.54 7.59
N ASN A 104 8.95 -5.10 6.99
CA ASN A 104 8.92 -4.60 5.60
C ASN A 104 8.67 -5.75 4.59
N PRO A 105 8.19 -5.46 3.36
CA PRO A 105 7.82 -6.50 2.40
C PRO A 105 8.94 -7.51 2.08
N PRO A 106 10.21 -7.12 1.88
CA PRO A 106 11.28 -8.09 1.66
C PRO A 106 11.44 -9.10 2.81
N LYS A 107 11.33 -8.65 4.07
CA LYS A 107 11.39 -9.53 5.24
C LYS A 107 10.18 -10.46 5.33
N GLN A 108 8.99 -10.00 4.95
CA GLN A 108 7.80 -10.86 4.91
C GLN A 108 7.98 -12.00 3.90
N VAL A 109 8.45 -11.71 2.69
CA VAL A 109 8.71 -12.76 1.68
C VAL A 109 9.78 -13.74 2.14
N LEU A 110 10.85 -13.27 2.79
CA LEU A 110 11.84 -14.16 3.39
C LEU A 110 11.22 -15.03 4.50
N ALA A 111 10.41 -14.43 5.38
CA ALA A 111 9.75 -15.14 6.47
C ALA A 111 8.75 -16.19 5.95
N ILE A 112 8.07 -15.93 4.83
CA ILE A 112 7.27 -16.93 4.11
C ILE A 112 8.17 -18.09 3.65
N LYS A 113 9.27 -17.80 2.96
CA LYS A 113 10.20 -18.81 2.42
C LYS A 113 10.77 -19.75 3.48
N ILE A 114 11.02 -19.24 4.69
CA ILE A 114 11.54 -20.03 5.83
C ILE A 114 10.42 -20.56 6.74
N GLY A 115 9.16 -20.46 6.34
CA GLY A 115 8.02 -21.01 7.06
C GLY A 115 7.72 -20.32 8.39
N GLN A 116 8.05 -19.04 8.55
CA GLN A 116 7.76 -18.20 9.73
C GLN A 116 6.45 -17.41 9.65
N LEU A 117 5.88 -17.28 8.46
CA LEU A 117 4.56 -16.71 8.23
C LEU A 117 3.65 -17.74 7.57
N ASP A 118 2.35 -17.61 7.82
CA ASP A 118 1.28 -18.40 7.19
C ASP A 118 0.38 -17.53 6.31
N ALA A 119 0.38 -16.22 6.53
CA ALA A 119 -0.29 -15.22 5.69
C ALA A 119 0.49 -13.90 5.72
N ALA A 120 0.36 -13.08 4.68
CA ALA A 120 0.97 -11.76 4.63
C ALA A 120 0.14 -10.78 3.81
N PHE A 121 -0.04 -9.57 4.34
CA PHE A 121 -0.53 -8.42 3.59
C PHE A 121 0.64 -7.71 2.92
N LEU A 122 0.61 -7.62 1.58
CA LEU A 122 1.73 -7.17 0.77
C LEU A 122 1.28 -6.24 -0.38
N PRO A 123 2.12 -5.27 -0.76
CA PRO A 123 1.97 -4.59 -2.05
C PRO A 123 2.55 -5.46 -3.18
N GLU A 124 2.09 -5.25 -4.40
CA GLU A 124 2.82 -5.73 -5.57
C GLU A 124 4.20 -5.05 -5.67
N GLN A 125 5.23 -5.73 -6.18
CA GLN A 125 5.28 -7.12 -6.69
C GLN A 125 5.50 -8.20 -5.61
N TRP A 126 5.58 -7.82 -4.33
CA TRP A 126 5.95 -8.75 -3.26
C TRP A 126 4.91 -9.83 -3.01
N ALA A 127 3.64 -9.53 -3.26
CA ALA A 127 2.57 -10.53 -3.23
C ALA A 127 2.80 -11.60 -4.31
N THR A 128 3.07 -11.19 -5.57
CA THR A 128 3.46 -12.11 -6.64
C THR A 128 4.68 -12.95 -6.27
N MET A 129 5.74 -12.35 -5.69
CA MET A 129 6.93 -13.09 -5.27
C MET A 129 6.67 -14.11 -4.14
N ALA A 130 5.64 -13.90 -3.32
CA ALA A 130 5.29 -14.85 -2.28
C ALA A 130 4.70 -16.14 -2.87
N GLU A 131 4.01 -16.05 -4.02
CA GLU A 131 3.43 -17.22 -4.69
C GLU A 131 4.47 -18.22 -5.18
N GLU A 132 5.72 -17.79 -5.40
CA GLU A 132 6.86 -18.69 -5.65
C GLU A 132 7.13 -19.67 -4.49
N SER A 133 6.54 -19.42 -3.31
CA SER A 133 6.70 -20.23 -2.09
C SER A 133 5.43 -21.01 -1.75
N ASP A 134 4.66 -21.40 -2.77
CA ASP A 134 3.38 -22.12 -2.67
C ASP A 134 2.26 -21.35 -1.96
N PHE A 135 2.46 -20.06 -1.69
CA PHE A 135 1.39 -19.19 -1.24
C PHE A 135 0.46 -18.84 -2.40
N LYS A 136 -0.76 -18.41 -2.08
CA LYS A 136 -1.73 -17.97 -3.07
C LYS A 136 -2.34 -16.65 -2.67
N MET A 137 -2.64 -15.80 -3.66
CA MET A 137 -3.49 -14.63 -3.46
C MET A 137 -4.90 -15.08 -3.01
N LEU A 138 -5.29 -14.70 -1.79
CA LEU A 138 -6.62 -14.99 -1.24
C LEU A 138 -7.58 -13.81 -1.41
N LEU A 139 -7.05 -12.59 -1.34
CA LEU A 139 -7.82 -11.35 -1.39
C LEU A 139 -6.96 -10.26 -2.01
N MET A 140 -7.56 -9.48 -2.90
CA MET A 140 -6.95 -8.32 -3.52
C MET A 140 -7.65 -7.04 -3.04
N SER A 141 -6.98 -5.90 -3.14
CA SER A 141 -7.49 -4.61 -2.63
C SER A 141 -8.87 -4.23 -3.18
N GLN A 142 -9.17 -4.55 -4.44
CA GLN A 142 -10.46 -4.31 -5.08
C GLN A 142 -11.63 -5.06 -4.42
N ASP A 143 -11.36 -6.17 -3.73
CA ASP A 143 -12.40 -6.98 -3.10
C ASP A 143 -12.97 -6.32 -1.83
N VAL A 144 -12.18 -5.47 -1.16
CA VAL A 144 -12.56 -4.78 0.09
C VAL A 144 -12.63 -3.27 -0.05
N TRP A 145 -12.06 -2.73 -1.12
CA TRP A 145 -12.08 -1.32 -1.44
C TRP A 145 -12.15 -1.10 -2.95
N PRO A 146 -13.37 -1.14 -3.52
CA PRO A 146 -13.59 -0.81 -4.93
C PRO A 146 -13.04 0.58 -5.24
N GLU A 147 -12.36 0.70 -6.38
CA GLU A 147 -11.74 1.94 -6.87
C GLU A 147 -10.65 2.54 -5.96
N MET A 148 -10.05 1.72 -5.08
CA MET A 148 -8.95 2.13 -4.21
C MET A 148 -7.82 2.75 -5.03
N GLN A 149 -7.50 4.01 -4.70
CA GLN A 149 -6.35 4.69 -5.27
C GLN A 149 -5.06 4.12 -4.67
N GLY A 150 -4.12 3.77 -5.54
CA GLY A 150 -2.81 3.28 -5.14
C GLY A 150 -1.85 4.43 -4.87
N SER A 151 -0.97 4.70 -5.82
CA SER A 151 -0.06 5.84 -5.78
C SER A 151 -0.63 7.06 -6.49
N VAL A 152 -0.15 8.23 -6.07
CA VAL A 152 -0.58 9.55 -6.52
C VAL A 152 0.63 10.44 -6.73
N LEU A 153 0.48 11.41 -7.63
CA LEU A 153 1.39 12.54 -7.77
C LEU A 153 0.96 13.64 -6.81
N VAL A 154 1.87 13.99 -5.90
CA VAL A 154 1.69 15.03 -4.89
C VAL A 154 2.67 16.16 -5.16
N VAL A 155 2.18 17.39 -5.03
CA VAL A 155 2.99 18.60 -5.12
C VAL A 155 2.70 19.50 -3.92
N LYS A 156 3.69 20.29 -3.48
CA LYS A 156 3.44 21.35 -2.50
C LYS A 156 2.61 22.48 -3.11
N GLU A 157 1.75 23.10 -2.31
CA GLU A 157 0.96 24.27 -2.74
C GLU A 157 1.83 25.44 -3.19
N GLU A 158 3.01 25.61 -2.60
CA GLU A 158 3.98 26.63 -3.02
C GLU A 158 4.39 26.46 -4.49
N LEU A 159 4.62 25.23 -4.95
CA LEU A 159 5.00 24.96 -6.33
C LEU A 159 3.85 25.25 -7.30
N ILE A 160 2.61 24.98 -6.89
CA ILE A 160 1.42 25.35 -7.69
C ILE A 160 1.31 26.87 -7.81
N ARG A 161 1.54 27.60 -6.73
CA ARG A 161 1.42 29.06 -6.71
C ARG A 161 2.54 29.73 -7.51
N ASP A 162 3.78 29.28 -7.32
CA ASP A 162 4.96 29.97 -7.83
C ASP A 162 5.35 29.48 -9.24
N HIS A 163 5.04 28.23 -9.58
CA HIS A 163 5.37 27.58 -10.86
C HIS A 163 4.24 26.67 -11.38
N PRO A 164 3.02 27.18 -11.61
CA PRO A 164 1.88 26.37 -12.06
C PRO A 164 2.15 25.62 -13.37
N GLU A 165 2.96 26.19 -14.26
CA GLU A 165 3.34 25.59 -15.54
C GLU A 165 4.18 24.32 -15.39
N VAL A 166 4.96 24.22 -14.30
CA VAL A 166 5.72 23.00 -13.97
C VAL A 166 4.75 21.91 -13.54
N VAL A 167 3.77 22.24 -12.69
CA VAL A 167 2.77 21.29 -12.21
C VAL A 167 1.91 20.77 -13.37
N GLU A 168 1.46 21.64 -14.27
CA GLU A 168 0.72 21.21 -15.47
C GLU A 168 1.53 20.25 -16.34
N LYS A 169 2.82 20.52 -16.55
CA LYS A 169 3.70 19.63 -17.33
C LYS A 169 3.85 18.28 -16.65
N LEU A 170 4.02 18.24 -15.33
CA LEU A 170 4.10 17.00 -14.56
C LEU A 170 2.83 16.16 -14.70
N VAL A 171 1.65 16.78 -14.60
CA VAL A 171 0.36 16.11 -14.79
C VAL A 171 0.25 15.56 -16.21
N LYS A 172 0.55 16.37 -17.24
CA LYS A 172 0.49 15.95 -18.66
C LYS A 172 1.43 14.78 -18.96
N ILE A 173 2.65 14.80 -18.43
CA ILE A 173 3.62 13.70 -18.61
C ILE A 173 3.16 12.45 -17.88
N SER A 174 2.62 12.58 -16.66
CA SER A 174 2.08 11.45 -15.89
C SER A 174 0.93 10.79 -16.62
N GLN A 175 0.01 11.59 -17.17
CA GLN A 175 -1.11 11.11 -17.98
C GLN A 175 -0.60 10.34 -19.21
N LYS A 176 0.31 10.95 -19.99
CA LYS A 176 0.88 10.30 -21.18
C LYS A 176 1.56 8.97 -20.85
N ALA A 177 2.31 8.90 -19.76
CA ALA A 177 2.96 7.67 -19.32
C ALA A 177 1.95 6.60 -18.90
N THR A 178 0.91 7.00 -18.16
CA THR A 178 -0.17 6.09 -17.72
C THR A 178 -0.97 5.56 -18.91
N ASP A 179 -1.33 6.43 -19.85
CA ASP A 179 -2.03 6.04 -21.08
C ASP A 179 -1.21 5.07 -21.92
N TRP A 180 0.10 5.31 -22.02
CA TRP A 180 0.99 4.41 -22.74
C TRP A 180 1.05 3.01 -22.11
N ILE A 181 1.20 2.92 -20.78
CA ILE A 181 1.20 1.64 -20.05
C ILE A 181 -0.14 0.91 -20.24
N ASN A 182 -1.27 1.62 -20.13
CA ASN A 182 -2.58 1.00 -20.32
C ASN A 182 -2.83 0.46 -21.74
N GLN A 183 -2.18 1.06 -22.74
CA GLN A 183 -2.23 0.60 -24.13
C GLN A 183 -1.22 -0.53 -24.41
N HIS A 184 -0.26 -0.77 -23.51
CA HIS A 184 0.83 -1.74 -23.65
C HIS A 184 1.09 -2.49 -22.32
N PRO A 185 0.13 -3.30 -21.83
CA PRO A 185 0.22 -3.99 -20.54
C PRO A 185 1.30 -5.09 -20.48
#